data_AF-X0T4J5-F1
#
_entry.id   AF-X0T4J5-F1
#
_cell.length_a   1.000
_cell.length_b   1.000
_cell.length_c   1.000
_cell.angle_alpha   90.00
_cell.angle_beta   90.00
_cell.angle_gamma   90.00
#
_symmetry.space_group_name_H-M   'P 1'
#
loop_
_entity.id
_entity.type
_entity.pdbx_description
1 polymer ?
#
loop_
_entity_poly.entity_id
_entity_poly.type
_entity_poly.pdbx_seq_one_letter_code
_entity_poly.pdbx_strand_id
1 'polypeptide(L)'
;PRAGHGVGVVEAPRGILIHDYTYDEAGAIVSANCIIPTGQNHANIQADMEALLPEIVGKSRDDIRLRLEMLVRAYDPCVSCSTHMLDVTYA
;
A
#
# COMPACT_ATOMS: atom_id res chain seq x y z
N PRO A 1 -25.90 -8.93 -19.58
CA PRO A 1 -24.50 -8.86 -19.10
C PRO A 1 -23.57 -9.62 -20.06
N ARG A 2 -22.28 -9.30 -20.13
CA ARG A 2 -21.27 -10.08 -20.87
C ARG A 2 -20.06 -10.26 -19.95
N ALA A 3 -19.43 -11.43 -20.03
CA ALA A 3 -18.14 -11.64 -19.36
C ALA A 3 -17.10 -10.66 -19.89
N GLY A 4 -16.16 -10.27 -19.03
CA GLY A 4 -15.13 -9.31 -19.42
C GLY A 4 -14.15 -8.98 -18.32
N HIS A 5 -13.02 -8.41 -18.73
CA HIS A 5 -11.96 -7.90 -17.88
C HIS A 5 -11.86 -6.38 -18.04
N GLY A 6 -11.69 -5.67 -16.93
CA GLY A 6 -11.63 -4.21 -16.94
C GLY A 6 -10.67 -3.70 -15.87
N VAL A 7 -9.86 -2.70 -16.25
CA VAL A 7 -8.92 -2.03 -15.36
C VAL A 7 -9.28 -0.55 -15.27
N GLY A 8 -9.51 -0.08 -14.06
CA GLY A 8 -9.67 1.33 -13.72
C GLY A 8 -8.43 1.87 -13.05
N VAL A 9 -7.90 2.98 -13.54
CA VAL A 9 -6.71 3.64 -12.98
C VAL A 9 -7.06 5.10 -12.70
N VAL A 10 -6.77 5.56 -11.48
CA VAL A 10 -6.96 6.95 -11.08
C VAL A 10 -5.80 7.42 -10.22
N GLU A 11 -5.53 8.73 -10.26
CA GLU A 11 -4.59 9.35 -9.32
C GLU A 11 -5.34 9.67 -8.02
N ALA A 12 -5.07 8.92 -6.96
CA ALA A 12 -5.60 9.20 -5.62
C ALA A 12 -4.65 10.15 -4.86
N PRO A 13 -5.06 10.75 -3.73
CA PRO A 13 -4.21 11.69 -2.98
C PRO A 13 -2.86 11.10 -2.51
N ARG A 14 -2.75 9.78 -2.44
CA ARG A 14 -1.57 9.04 -1.94
C ARG A 14 -0.76 8.36 -3.06
N GLY A 15 -1.12 8.60 -4.32
CA GLY A 15 -0.52 8.00 -5.52
C GLY A 15 -1.52 7.25 -6.40
N ILE A 16 -1.02 6.46 -7.35
CA ILE A 16 -1.82 5.73 -8.33
C ILE A 16 -2.65 4.63 -7.67
N LEU A 17 -3.95 4.62 -7.91
CA LEU A 17 -4.88 3.57 -7.50
C LEU A 17 -5.34 2.75 -8.72
N ILE A 18 -5.15 1.43 -8.66
CA ILE A 18 -5.53 0.51 -9.74
C ILE A 18 -6.55 -0.49 -9.21
N HIS A 19 -7.69 -0.56 -9.88
CA HIS A 19 -8.71 -1.58 -9.68
C HIS A 19 -8.78 -2.46 -10.93
N ASP A 20 -8.53 -3.75 -10.77
CA ASP A 20 -8.62 -4.76 -11.82
C ASP A 20 -9.72 -5.75 -11.45
N TYR A 21 -10.76 -5.86 -12.29
CA TYR A 21 -11.89 -6.76 -12.08
C TYR A 21 -12.13 -7.65 -13.29
N THR A 22 -12.51 -8.90 -13.02
CA THR A 22 -13.02 -9.85 -14.01
C THR A 22 -14.44 -10.24 -13.67
N TYR A 23 -15.34 -10.17 -14.65
CA TYR A 23 -16.76 -10.52 -14.53
C TYR A 23 -17.11 -11.74 -15.39
N ASP A 24 -18.04 -12.58 -14.91
CA ASP A 24 -18.61 -13.69 -15.67
C ASP A 24 -19.82 -13.27 -16.54
N GLU A 25 -20.42 -14.24 -17.24
CA GLU A 25 -21.59 -14.00 -18.11
C GLU A 25 -22.84 -13.55 -17.35
N ALA A 26 -22.96 -13.91 -16.07
CA ALA A 26 -24.04 -13.46 -15.20
C ALA A 26 -23.79 -12.03 -14.66
N GLY A 27 -22.58 -11.49 -14.84
CA GLY A 27 -22.16 -10.19 -14.33
C GLY A 27 -21.67 -10.22 -12.89
N ALA A 28 -21.32 -11.39 -12.36
CA ALA A 28 -20.69 -11.53 -11.05
C ALA A 28 -19.18 -11.32 -11.15
N ILE A 29 -18.56 -10.72 -10.12
CA ILE A 29 -17.10 -10.60 -10.03
C ILE A 29 -16.52 -11.98 -9.70
N VAL A 30 -15.65 -12.49 -10.57
CA VAL A 30 -14.94 -13.76 -10.38
C VAL A 30 -13.48 -13.58 -10.01
N SER A 31 -12.92 -12.38 -10.22
CA SER A 31 -11.59 -12.00 -9.76
C SER A 31 -11.54 -10.50 -9.50
N ALA A 32 -10.81 -10.11 -8.45
CA ALA A 32 -10.55 -8.73 -8.09
C ALA A 32 -9.10 -8.60 -7.62
N ASN A 33 -8.37 -7.64 -8.19
CA ASN A 33 -7.05 -7.25 -7.75
C ASN A 33 -7.02 -5.73 -7.57
N CYS A 34 -6.73 -5.28 -6.35
CA CYS A 34 -6.71 -3.87 -5.99
C CYS A 34 -5.29 -3.47 -5.60
N ILE A 35 -4.61 -2.70 -6.45
CA ILE A 35 -3.23 -2.24 -6.19
C ILE A 35 -3.33 -0.82 -5.65
N ILE A 36 -3.20 -0.72 -4.32
CA ILE A 36 -3.48 0.51 -3.56
C ILE A 36 -2.20 1.35 -3.41
N PRO A 37 -2.27 2.70 -3.43
CA PRO A 37 -1.08 3.56 -3.40
C PRO A 37 -0.14 3.31 -2.20
N THR A 38 -0.69 3.20 -0.99
CA THR A 38 0.10 2.97 0.22
C THR A 38 0.90 1.66 0.14
N GLY A 39 0.33 0.60 -0.45
CA GLY A 39 1.02 -0.68 -0.63
C GLY A 39 2.20 -0.56 -1.60
N GLN A 40 2.04 0.23 -2.66
CA GLN A 40 3.12 0.51 -3.62
C GLN A 40 4.27 1.30 -2.96
N ASN A 41 3.95 2.26 -2.11
CA ASN A 41 4.94 3.10 -1.41
C ASN A 41 5.66 2.37 -0.26
N HIS A 42 5.23 1.17 0.13
CA HIS A 42 5.80 0.49 1.29
C HIS A 42 7.30 0.19 1.13
N ALA A 43 7.71 -0.24 -0.08
CA ALA A 43 9.12 -0.48 -0.39
C ALA A 43 9.96 0.80 -0.33
N ASN A 44 9.39 1.93 -0.77
CA ASN A 44 10.07 3.23 -0.73
C ASN A 44 10.25 3.72 0.71
N ILE A 45 9.22 3.57 1.56
CA ILE A 45 9.31 3.88 2.98
C ILE A 45 10.44 3.09 3.64
N GLN A 46 10.55 1.79 3.35
CA GLN A 46 11.62 0.94 3.88
C GLN A 46 13.00 1.41 3.40
N ALA A 47 13.15 1.66 2.09
CA ALA A 47 14.42 2.14 1.53
C ALA A 47 14.85 3.48 2.13
N ASP A 48 13.91 4.41 2.33
CA ASP A 48 14.19 5.70 2.95
C ASP A 48 14.54 5.57 4.44
N MET A 49 13.93 4.62 5.16
CA MET A 49 14.32 4.33 6.53
C MET A 49 15.75 3.82 6.61
N GLU A 50 16.14 2.91 5.72
CA GLU A 50 17.49 2.37 5.62
C GLU A 50 18.51 3.46 5.25
N ALA A 51 18.13 4.40 4.38
CA ALA A 51 18.95 5.54 4.02
C ALA A 51 19.09 6.57 5.16
N LEU A 52 18.01 6.84 5.90
CA LEU A 52 17.98 7.84 6.97
C LEU A 52 18.68 7.36 8.24
N LEU A 53 18.57 6.07 8.58
CA LEU A 53 19.05 5.51 9.85
C LEU A 53 20.54 5.82 10.12
N PRO A 54 21.48 5.65 9.17
CA PRO A 54 22.89 5.99 9.36
C PRO A 54 23.13 7.45 9.80
N GLU A 55 22.30 8.39 9.37
CA GLU A 55 22.43 9.81 9.71
C GLU A 55 21.95 10.13 11.13
N ILE A 56 21.08 9.28 11.70
CA ILE A 56 20.39 9.56 12.96
C ILE A 56 20.76 8.57 14.09
N VAL A 57 21.49 7.50 13.80
CA VAL A 57 21.81 6.41 14.75
C VAL A 57 22.53 6.86 16.02
N GLY A 58 23.29 7.96 15.96
CA GLY A 58 23.98 8.53 17.13
C GLY A 58 23.11 9.40 18.05
N LYS A 59 21.82 9.60 17.73
CA LYS A 59 20.89 10.41 18.52
C LYS A 59 20.24 9.60 19.64
N SER A 60 19.47 10.27 20.51
CA SER A 60 18.67 9.58 21.52
C SER A 60 17.64 8.68 20.85
N ARG A 61 17.22 7.63 21.55
CA ARG A 61 16.17 6.72 21.07
C ARG A 61 14.88 7.47 20.72
N ASP A 62 14.51 8.48 21.50
CA ASP A 62 13.31 9.28 21.24
C ASP A 62 13.43 10.13 19.98
N ASP A 63 14.61 10.71 19.72
CA ASP A 63 14.88 11.44 18.48
C ASP A 63 14.83 10.52 17.26
N ILE A 64 15.42 9.32 17.36
CA ILE A 64 15.41 8.34 16.27
C ILE A 64 13.96 7.93 15.97
N ARG A 65 13.21 7.56 17.01
CA ARG A 65 11.79 7.20 16.89
C ARG A 65 11.00 8.32 16.23
N LEU A 66 11.13 9.56 16.72
CA LEU A 66 10.39 10.70 16.18
C LEU A 66 10.71 10.93 14.70
N ARG A 67 11.98 10.83 14.30
CA ARG A 67 12.41 11.04 12.91
C ARG A 67 11.89 9.95 11.98
N LEU A 68 11.94 8.69 12.40
CA LEU A 68 11.38 7.58 11.62
C LEU A 68 9.85 7.69 11.52
N GLU A 69 9.15 8.10 12.59
CA GLU A 69 7.71 8.38 12.54
C GLU A 69 7.38 9.53 11.59
N MET A 70 8.17 10.60 11.59
CA MET A 70 8.01 11.72 10.65
C MET A 70 8.19 11.27 9.20
N LEU A 71 9.19 10.43 8.92
CA LEU A 71 9.41 9.85 7.59
C LEU A 71 8.18 9.06 7.13
N VAL A 72 7.66 8.16 7.97
CA VAL A 72 6.44 7.39 7.64
C VAL A 72 5.26 8.32 7.36
N ARG A 73 5.05 9.35 8.19
CA ARG A 73 3.96 10.31 8.01
C ARG A 73 4.11 11.17 6.76
N ALA A 74 5.32 11.40 6.26
CA ALA A 74 5.56 12.13 5.02
C ALA A 74 4.95 11.41 3.79
N TYR A 75 4.79 10.09 3.85
CA TYR A 75 4.12 9.28 2.83
C TYR A 75 2.59 9.20 3.00
N ASP A 76 2.02 9.83 4.03
CA ASP A 76 0.58 9.78 4.37
C ASP A 76 -0.04 8.37 4.24
N PRO A 77 0.52 7.34 4.91
CA PRO A 77 0.08 5.97 4.72
C PRO A 77 -1.34 5.78 5.25
N CYS A 78 -2.27 5.46 4.36
CA CYS A 78 -3.59 4.95 4.76
C CYS A 78 -3.50 3.43 4.99
N VAL A 79 -3.24 3.00 6.23
CA VAL A 79 -3.09 1.58 6.59
C VAL A 79 -4.37 0.79 6.30
N SER A 80 -5.53 1.35 6.61
CA SER A 80 -6.83 0.75 6.32
C SER A 80 -7.07 0.52 4.83
N CYS A 81 -6.46 1.35 3.98
CA CYS A 81 -6.53 1.21 2.53
C CYS A 81 -5.55 0.14 2.02
N SER A 82 -4.37 -0.01 2.64
CA SER A 82 -3.32 -0.94 2.18
C SER A 82 -3.54 -2.40 2.54
N THR A 83 -4.46 -2.69 3.46
CA THR A 83 -4.69 -4.06 3.94
C THR A 83 -5.87 -4.70 3.22
N HIS A 84 -5.66 -5.87 2.63
CA HIS A 84 -6.71 -6.71 2.06
C HIS A 84 -7.14 -7.81 3.05
N MET A 85 -8.03 -8.70 2.60
CA MET A 85 -8.42 -9.90 3.36
C MET A 85 -7.30 -10.94 3.29
N LEU A 86 -6.89 -11.45 4.46
CA LEU A 86 -5.98 -12.59 4.56
C LEU A 86 -6.76 -13.83 4.97
N ASP A 87 -6.60 -14.92 4.23
CA ASP A 87 -7.06 -16.24 4.66
C ASP A 87 -5.89 -16.96 5.35
N VAL A 88 -6.01 -17.16 6.67
CA VAL A 88 -4.92 -17.70 7.50
C VAL A 88 -5.22 -19.15 7.83
N THR A 89 -4.40 -20.05 7.28
CA THR A 89 -4.37 -21.46 7.70
C THR A 89 -3.31 -21.65 8.77
N TYR A 90 -3.73 -22.12 9.93
CA TYR A 90 -2.81 -22.48 11.01
C TYR A 90 -2.32 -23.92 10.81
N ALA A 91 -1.02 -24.14 11.04
CA ALA A 91 -0.39 -25.46 11.06
C ALA A 91 -0.59 -26.16 12.41
#